data_AF-A0A346P9H3-F1
#
_entry.id   AF-A0A346P9H3-F1
#
_cell.length_a   1.000
_cell.length_b   1.000
_cell.length_c   1.000
_cell.angle_alpha   90.00
_cell.angle_beta   90.00
_cell.angle_gamma   90.00
#
_symmetry.space_group_name_H-M   'P 1'
#
loop_
_entity.id
_entity.type
_entity.pdbx_description
1 polymer ?
#
loop_
_entity_poly.entity_id
_entity_poly.type
_entity_poly.pdbx_seq_one_letter_code
_entity_poly.pdbx_strand_id
1 'polypeptide(L)'
;MPIDVDSEAWNSGATHDRLSVYIAHRLLMDHSEKAYTVEEITDWVLEEYPDIIPQSLRDDDNRDGAVALVGSVLDRLDRRRFVTCKAIEEDDGGVNLYYKNSEKEPYYPNVRLNHEVPERFEEVKEDVEKLEERLSNLEYQSRTGESTL
;
A
#
# COMPACT_ATOMS: atom_id res chain seq x y z
N MET A 1 -13.09 -21.37 -4.01
CA MET A 1 -13.94 -21.67 -2.84
C MET A 1 -13.56 -20.69 -1.74
N PRO A 2 -14.52 -19.95 -1.17
CA PRO A 2 -14.26 -19.11 0.01
C PRO A 2 -13.90 -19.99 1.22
N ILE A 3 -13.02 -19.48 2.08
CA ILE A 3 -12.67 -20.08 3.38
C ILE A 3 -13.45 -19.34 4.47
N ASP A 4 -13.92 -20.09 5.45
CA ASP A 4 -14.55 -19.54 6.65
C ASP A 4 -13.49 -18.86 7.53
N VAL A 5 -13.70 -17.58 7.87
CA VAL A 5 -12.77 -16.75 8.66
C VAL A 5 -12.71 -17.19 10.13
N ASP A 6 -13.69 -17.95 10.61
CA ASP A 6 -13.66 -18.53 11.95
C ASP A 6 -13.03 -19.94 11.97
N SER A 7 -12.62 -20.47 10.80
CA SER A 7 -12.06 -21.83 10.72
C SER A 7 -10.65 -21.95 11.30
N GLU A 8 -10.33 -23.14 11.79
CA GLU A 8 -8.98 -23.49 12.25
C GLU A 8 -7.95 -23.32 11.12
N ALA A 9 -8.32 -23.64 9.87
CA ALA A 9 -7.46 -23.46 8.71
C ALA A 9 -7.13 -21.99 8.40
N TRP A 10 -8.06 -21.06 8.65
CA TRP A 10 -7.83 -19.63 8.54
C TRP A 10 -6.94 -19.12 9.69
N ASN A 11 -7.29 -19.51 10.92
CA ASN A 11 -6.55 -19.10 12.13
C ASN A 11 -5.14 -19.69 12.21
N SER A 12 -4.91 -20.88 11.67
CA SER A 12 -3.59 -21.50 11.51
C SER A 12 -2.87 -21.06 10.24
N GLY A 13 -3.51 -20.26 9.39
CA GLY A 13 -2.96 -19.76 8.15
C GLY A 13 -1.72 -18.91 8.42
N ALA A 14 -0.60 -19.20 7.74
CA ALA A 14 0.59 -18.40 7.88
C ALA A 14 0.34 -16.99 7.31
N THR A 15 0.40 -15.97 8.16
CA THR A 15 0.48 -14.58 7.70
C THR A 15 1.73 -14.46 6.82
N HIS A 16 1.53 -14.20 5.53
CA HIS A 16 2.60 -14.29 4.54
C HIS A 16 3.70 -13.22 4.71
N ASP A 17 3.51 -12.27 5.63
CA ASP A 17 4.39 -11.10 5.78
C ASP A 17 4.49 -10.65 7.24
N ARG A 18 4.95 -11.56 8.12
CA ARG A 18 5.12 -11.30 9.56
C ARG A 18 6.00 -10.08 9.80
N LEU A 19 7.10 -9.93 9.06
CA LEU A 19 8.03 -8.82 9.20
C LEU A 19 7.35 -7.45 9.01
N SER A 20 6.52 -7.30 7.98
CA SER A 20 5.72 -6.08 7.78
C SER A 20 4.80 -5.77 8.95
N VAL A 21 4.16 -6.81 9.53
CA VAL A 21 3.23 -6.63 10.66
C VAL A 21 3.96 -6.13 11.90
N TYR A 22 5.10 -6.74 12.24
CA TYR A 22 5.87 -6.32 13.42
C TYR A 22 6.44 -4.91 13.24
N ILE A 23 7.01 -4.59 12.08
CA ILE A 23 7.55 -3.25 11.81
C ILE A 23 6.42 -2.20 11.87
N ALA A 24 5.34 -2.38 11.11
CA ALA A 24 4.29 -1.36 11.02
C ALA A 24 3.48 -1.22 12.32
N HIS A 25 3.08 -2.34 12.93
CA HIS A 25 2.12 -2.31 14.05
C HIS A 25 2.77 -2.41 15.43
N ARG A 26 3.94 -3.02 15.58
CA ARG A 26 4.58 -3.20 16.91
C ARG A 26 5.69 -2.20 17.17
N LEU A 27 6.44 -1.80 16.14
CA LEU A 27 7.46 -0.77 16.30
C LEU A 27 6.88 0.62 16.00
N LEU A 28 6.43 0.84 14.77
CA LEU A 28 6.15 2.19 14.31
C LEU A 28 4.83 2.75 14.83
N MET A 29 3.80 1.91 15.00
CA MET A 29 2.52 2.35 15.56
C MET A 29 2.57 2.56 17.08
N ASP A 30 3.17 1.62 17.83
CA ASP A 30 3.32 1.73 19.29
C ASP A 30 4.27 2.88 19.69
N HIS A 31 5.18 3.28 18.79
CA HIS A 31 6.10 4.41 18.95
C HIS A 31 5.90 5.50 17.88
N SER A 32 4.64 5.86 17.59
CA SER A 32 4.28 6.78 16.49
C SER A 32 4.91 8.17 16.52
N GLU A 33 5.39 8.60 17.68
CA GLU A 33 6.07 9.90 17.89
C GLU A 33 7.55 9.89 17.44
N LYS A 34 8.10 8.73 17.09
CA LYS A 34 9.51 8.55 16.73
C LYS A 34 9.66 8.11 15.27
N ALA A 35 10.82 8.40 14.72
CA ALA A 35 11.27 7.88 13.43
C ALA A 35 12.58 7.14 13.64
N TYR A 36 12.81 6.10 12.83
CA TYR A 36 13.95 5.19 12.99
C TYR A 36 14.63 4.95 11.65
N THR A 37 15.94 4.70 11.67
CA THR A 37 16.68 4.26 10.48
C THR A 37 16.41 2.78 10.18
N VAL A 38 16.84 2.31 9.01
CA VAL A 38 16.72 0.88 8.65
C VAL A 38 17.53 0.03 9.62
N GLU A 39 18.71 0.49 10.02
CA GLU A 39 19.60 -0.20 10.96
C GLU A 39 18.94 -0.34 12.33
N GLU A 40 18.38 0.75 12.87
CA GLU A 40 17.67 0.72 14.17
C GLU A 40 16.47 -0.22 14.15
N ILE A 41 15.69 -0.21 13.06
CA ILE A 41 14.56 -1.14 12.88
C ILE A 41 15.06 -2.58 12.78
N THR A 42 16.18 -2.81 12.07
CA THR A 42 16.77 -4.14 11.90
C THR A 42 17.27 -4.69 13.23
N ASP A 43 17.95 -3.86 14.03
CA ASP A 43 18.41 -4.23 15.37
C ASP A 43 17.25 -4.60 16.28
N TRP A 44 16.20 -3.75 16.31
CA TRP A 44 15.00 -4.05 17.08
C TRP A 44 14.33 -5.36 16.66
N VAL A 45 14.25 -5.64 15.36
CA VAL A 45 13.67 -6.90 14.85
C VAL A 45 14.52 -8.11 15.27
N LEU A 46 15.85 -8.02 15.16
CA LEU A 46 16.75 -9.12 15.53
C LEU A 46 16.75 -9.39 17.04
N GLU A 47 16.59 -8.35 17.86
CA GLU A 47 16.54 -8.45 19.32
C GLU A 47 15.19 -8.98 19.83
N GLU A 48 14.08 -8.36 19.42
CA GLU A 48 12.75 -8.67 19.97
C GLU A 48 12.07 -9.85 19.27
N TYR A 49 12.33 -10.04 17.97
CA TYR A 49 11.66 -11.02 17.13
C TYR A 49 12.61 -11.76 16.18
N PRO A 50 13.72 -12.35 16.66
CA PRO A 50 14.71 -12.99 15.81
C PRO A 50 14.08 -14.02 14.86
N ASP A 51 13.04 -14.73 15.33
CA ASP A 51 12.39 -15.80 14.60
C ASP A 51 11.71 -15.41 13.28
N ILE A 52 11.45 -14.12 13.05
CA ILE A 52 10.82 -13.64 11.81
C ILE A 52 11.83 -13.38 10.68
N ILE A 53 13.11 -13.26 11.01
CA ILE A 53 14.20 -13.13 10.03
C ILE A 53 14.73 -14.53 9.71
N PRO A 54 14.99 -14.89 8.44
CA PRO A 54 15.61 -16.18 8.11
C PRO A 54 16.90 -16.39 8.88
N GLN A 55 17.11 -17.59 9.43
CA GLN A 55 18.28 -17.90 10.27
C GLN A 55 19.61 -17.56 9.59
N SER A 56 19.70 -17.78 8.27
CA SER A 56 20.89 -17.44 7.46
C SER A 56 21.25 -15.95 7.46
N LEU A 57 20.32 -15.06 7.86
CA LEU A 57 20.53 -13.61 7.90
C LEU A 57 20.67 -13.09 9.34
N ARG A 58 20.61 -13.95 10.36
CA ARG A 58 20.74 -13.55 11.77
C ARG A 58 22.18 -13.50 12.26
N ASP A 59 23.07 -14.22 11.60
CA ASP A 59 24.49 -14.26 11.95
C ASP A 59 25.14 -12.89 11.66
N ASP A 60 26.05 -12.44 12.52
CA ASP A 60 26.70 -11.12 12.41
C ASP A 60 27.37 -10.90 11.04
N ASP A 61 27.89 -11.98 10.42
CA ASP A 61 28.51 -11.96 9.09
C ASP A 61 27.52 -11.62 7.96
N ASN A 62 26.20 -11.74 8.20
CA ASN A 62 25.13 -11.52 7.23
C ASN A 62 24.19 -10.36 7.63
N ARG A 63 24.61 -9.49 8.54
CA ARG A 63 23.85 -8.32 9.01
C ARG A 63 23.36 -7.44 7.85
N ASP A 64 24.20 -7.21 6.84
CA ASP A 64 23.81 -6.45 5.64
C ASP A 64 22.62 -7.09 4.90
N GLY A 65 22.50 -8.42 4.93
CA GLY A 65 21.38 -9.15 4.37
C GLY A 65 20.08 -8.94 5.14
N ALA A 66 20.15 -8.87 6.48
CA ALA A 66 19.00 -8.51 7.31
C ALA A 66 18.56 -7.04 7.06
N VAL A 67 19.52 -6.12 6.98
CA VAL A 67 19.26 -4.71 6.65
C VAL A 67 18.60 -4.58 5.28
N ALA A 68 19.11 -5.29 4.26
CA ALA A 68 18.53 -5.29 2.92
C ALA A 68 17.11 -5.86 2.91
N LEU A 69 16.84 -6.93 3.67
CA LEU A 69 15.52 -7.51 3.82
C LEU A 69 14.55 -6.50 4.45
N VAL A 70 14.91 -5.91 5.59
CA VAL A 70 14.11 -4.91 6.30
C VAL A 70 13.87 -3.68 5.41
N GLY A 71 14.90 -3.18 4.73
CA GLY A 71 14.80 -2.09 3.77
C GLY A 71 13.82 -2.37 2.63
N SER A 72 13.84 -3.59 2.07
CA SER A 72 12.89 -3.99 1.02
C SER A 72 11.43 -4.02 1.52
N VAL A 73 11.23 -4.40 2.79
CA VAL A 73 9.92 -4.38 3.44
C VAL A 73 9.45 -2.95 3.65
N LEU A 74 10.33 -2.06 4.13
CA LEU A 74 10.03 -0.66 4.36
C LEU A 74 9.67 0.08 3.06
N ASP A 75 10.39 -0.14 1.96
CA ASP A 75 10.05 0.45 0.65
C ASP A 75 8.64 0.01 0.19
N ARG A 76 8.31 -1.28 0.36
CA ARG A 76 6.97 -1.78 0.04
C ARG A 76 5.89 -1.16 0.94
N LEU A 77 6.17 -0.98 2.23
CA LEU A 77 5.24 -0.34 3.18
C LEU A 77 5.03 1.15 2.87
N ASP A 78 6.09 1.87 2.48
CA ASP A 78 6.04 3.30 2.14
C ASP A 78 5.20 3.53 0.87
N ARG A 79 5.42 2.71 -0.17
CA ARG A 79 4.61 2.72 -1.40
C ARG A 79 3.12 2.47 -1.14
N ARG A 80 2.81 1.68 -0.10
CA ARG A 80 1.45 1.40 0.35
C ARG A 80 0.96 2.36 1.44
N ARG A 81 1.72 3.41 1.76
CA ARG A 81 1.38 4.44 2.76
C ARG A 81 1.15 3.89 4.17
N PHE A 82 1.74 2.76 4.53
CA PHE A 82 1.75 2.29 5.93
C PHE A 82 2.81 3.01 6.74
N VAL A 83 3.93 3.36 6.10
CA VAL A 83 5.02 4.13 6.71
C VAL A 83 5.29 5.36 5.87
N THR A 84 6.05 6.30 6.42
CA THR A 84 6.54 7.49 5.73
C THR A 84 8.04 7.52 5.83
N CYS A 85 8.72 7.58 4.69
CA CYS A 85 10.15 7.79 4.58
C CYS A 85 10.51 9.28 4.44
N LYS A 86 11.55 9.74 5.16
CA LYS A 86 12.16 11.06 4.97
C LYS A 86 13.68 10.96 5.02
N ALA A 87 14.35 11.63 4.08
CA ALA A 87 15.78 11.89 4.17
C ALA A 87 16.03 13.06 5.11
N ILE A 88 16.94 12.89 6.07
CA ILE A 88 17.34 13.92 7.03
C ILE A 88 18.86 14.07 6.92
N GLU A 89 19.32 15.32 6.81
CA GLU A 89 20.73 15.68 6.88
C GLU A 89 21.15 15.79 8.34
N GLU A 90 22.22 15.10 8.70
CA GLU A 90 22.78 15.09 10.04
C GLU A 90 23.84 16.18 10.22
N ASP A 91 24.19 16.48 11.46
CA ASP A 91 25.12 17.56 11.81
C ASP A 91 26.54 17.36 11.23
N ASP A 92 26.89 16.12 10.86
CA ASP A 92 28.17 15.76 10.23
C ASP A 92 28.14 15.86 8.69
N GLY A 93 27.00 16.25 8.11
CA GLY A 93 26.77 16.33 6.67
C GLY A 93 26.38 14.99 6.02
N GLY A 94 26.18 13.94 6.83
CA GLY A 94 25.57 12.69 6.39
C GLY A 94 24.09 12.86 6.06
N VAL A 95 23.55 12.02 5.18
CA VAL A 95 22.10 11.98 4.90
C VAL A 95 21.60 10.57 5.16
N ASN A 96 20.68 10.44 6.11
CA ASN A 96 20.08 9.17 6.50
C ASN A 96 18.57 9.16 6.23
N LEU A 97 18.05 7.97 5.92
CA LEU A 97 16.63 7.74 5.70
C LEU A 97 15.97 7.30 6.99
N TYR A 98 14.94 8.03 7.39
CA TYR A 98 14.14 7.76 8.57
C TYR A 98 12.71 7.35 8.19
N TYR A 99 12.22 6.34 8.89
CA TYR A 99 10.90 5.77 8.70
C TYR A 99 10.05 5.96 9.96
N LYS A 100 8.82 6.45 9.78
CA LYS A 100 7.80 6.52 10.85
C LYS A 100 6.46 5.97 10.37
N ASN A 101 5.54 5.73 11.30
CA ASN A 101 4.16 5.39 10.96
C ASN A 101 3.52 6.50 10.09
N SER A 102 2.76 6.10 9.07
CA SER A 102 2.05 7.08 8.24
C SER A 102 0.74 7.50 8.90
N GLU A 103 0.43 8.80 8.81
CA GLU A 103 -0.88 9.35 9.16
C GLU A 103 -1.87 9.29 7.99
N LYS A 104 -1.40 8.86 6.80
CA LYS A 104 -2.23 8.75 5.60
C LYS A 104 -2.98 7.42 5.60
N GLU A 105 -4.15 7.41 4.97
CA GLU A 105 -4.87 6.17 4.73
C GLU A 105 -4.02 5.19 3.90
N PRO A 106 -3.93 3.91 4.30
CA PRO A 106 -3.21 2.89 3.56
C PRO A 106 -3.72 2.76 2.13
N TYR A 107 -2.79 2.60 1.21
CA TYR A 107 -3.06 2.49 -0.22
C TYR A 107 -3.03 1.02 -0.68
N TYR A 108 -4.16 0.55 -1.20
CA TYR A 108 -4.31 -0.80 -1.75
C TYR A 108 -4.55 -0.74 -3.26
N PRO A 109 -3.52 -0.96 -4.10
CA PRO A 109 -3.63 -0.83 -5.55
C PRO A 109 -4.73 -1.72 -6.16
N ASN A 110 -4.88 -2.93 -5.63
CA ASN A 110 -5.83 -3.92 -6.14
C ASN A 110 -7.29 -3.53 -5.88
N VAL A 111 -7.56 -2.83 -4.77
CA VAL A 111 -8.92 -2.36 -4.46
C VAL A 111 -9.33 -1.29 -5.48
N ARG A 112 -8.44 -0.33 -5.78
CA ARG A 112 -8.69 0.68 -6.83
C ARG A 112 -8.91 0.05 -8.20
N LEU A 113 -8.06 -0.91 -8.59
CA LEU A 113 -8.14 -1.52 -9.92
C LEU A 113 -9.38 -2.38 -10.12
N ASN A 114 -9.86 -3.04 -9.07
CA ASN A 114 -10.99 -3.98 -9.17
C ASN A 114 -12.34 -3.36 -8.82
N HIS A 115 -12.37 -2.22 -8.12
CA HIS A 115 -13.62 -1.56 -7.72
C HIS A 115 -13.72 -0.15 -8.30
N GLU A 116 -12.79 0.75 -7.96
CA GLU A 116 -12.91 2.17 -8.35
C GLU A 116 -12.76 2.41 -9.87
N VAL A 117 -11.86 1.70 -10.55
CA VAL A 117 -11.64 1.89 -11.98
C VAL A 117 -12.82 1.38 -12.82
N PRO A 118 -13.36 0.17 -12.57
CA PRO A 118 -14.59 -0.30 -13.22
C PRO A 118 -15.79 0.62 -12.99
N GLU A 119 -16.04 1.07 -11.75
CA GLU A 119 -17.16 1.97 -11.43
C GLU A 119 -17.09 3.28 -12.23
N ARG A 120 -15.90 3.88 -12.33
CA ARG A 120 -15.70 5.09 -13.15
C ARG A 120 -15.88 4.82 -14.64
N PHE A 121 -15.57 3.61 -15.10
CA PHE A 121 -15.79 3.22 -16.49
C PHE A 121 -17.28 3.03 -16.79
N GLU A 122 -18.05 2.49 -15.84
CA GLU A 122 -19.51 2.39 -15.93
C GLU A 122 -20.17 3.78 -15.92
N GLU A 123 -19.73 4.69 -15.04
CA GLU A 123 -20.22 6.08 -15.00
C GLU A 123 -19.99 6.80 -16.35
N VAL A 124 -18.77 6.69 -16.90
CA VAL A 124 -18.45 7.26 -18.21
C VAL A 124 -19.29 6.62 -19.33
N LYS A 125 -19.57 5.32 -19.25
CA LYS A 125 -20.41 4.64 -20.24
C LYS A 125 -21.85 5.16 -20.20
N GLU A 126 -22.43 5.31 -19.02
CA GLU A 126 -23.78 5.89 -18.88
C GLU A 126 -23.85 7.32 -19.43
N ASP A 127 -22.82 8.13 -19.20
CA ASP A 127 -22.78 9.50 -19.70
C ASP A 127 -22.68 9.56 -21.23
N VAL A 128 -21.94 8.64 -21.85
CA VAL A 128 -21.90 8.50 -23.31
C VAL A 128 -23.27 8.10 -23.85
N GLU A 129 -23.95 7.12 -23.25
CA GLU A 129 -25.29 6.69 -23.67
C GLU A 129 -26.31 7.84 -23.58
N LYS A 130 -26.28 8.64 -22.50
CA LYS A 130 -27.14 9.84 -22.35
C LYS A 130 -26.84 10.90 -23.40
N LEU A 131 -25.56 11.09 -23.75
CA LEU A 131 -25.16 12.04 -24.79
C LEU A 131 -25.61 11.60 -26.18
N GLU A 132 -25.49 10.31 -26.49
CA GLU A 132 -25.99 9.73 -27.75
C GLU A 132 -27.50 9.88 -27.88
N GLU A 133 -28.25 9.61 -26.81
CA GLU A 133 -29.71 9.80 -26.80
C GLU A 133 -30.09 11.27 -27.03
N ARG A 134 -29.40 12.22 -26.38
CA ARG A 134 -29.61 13.66 -26.60
C ARG A 134 -29.29 14.07 -28.03
N LEU A 135 -28.22 13.53 -28.62
CA LEU A 135 -27.83 13.82 -29.99
C LEU A 135 -28.89 13.31 -30.99
N SER A 136 -29.35 12.08 -30.80
CA SER A 136 -30.42 11.49 -31.61
C SER A 136 -31.72 12.30 -31.55
N ASN A 137 -32.09 12.78 -30.37
CA ASN A 137 -33.27 13.63 -30.19
C ASN A 137 -33.13 14.98 -30.91
N LEU A 138 -31.95 15.60 -30.86
CA LEU A 138 -31.65 16.84 -31.58
C LEU A 138 -31.66 16.64 -33.10
N GLU A 139 -31.07 15.56 -33.61
CA GLU A 139 -31.10 15.22 -35.03
C GLU A 139 -32.52 14.98 -35.55
N TYR A 140 -33.34 14.28 -34.77
CA TYR A 140 -34.75 14.05 -35.10
C TYR A 140 -35.53 15.36 -35.22
N GLN A 141 -35.34 16.28 -34.25
CA GLN A 141 -35.97 17.60 -34.27
C GLN A 141 -35.51 18.46 -35.44
N SER A 142 -34.21 18.43 -35.77
CA SER A 142 -33.68 19.13 -36.94
C SER A 142 -34.32 18.63 -38.24
N ARG A 143 -34.47 17.30 -38.39
CA ARG A 143 -35.11 16.68 -39.57
C ARG A 143 -36.60 16.94 -39.67
N THR A 144 -37.32 17.02 -38.55
CA THR A 144 -38.76 17.33 -38.56
C THR A 144 -39.04 18.82 -38.70
N GLY A 145 -38.15 19.69 -38.22
CA GLY A 145 -38.26 21.15 -38.39
C GLY A 145 -38.10 21.63 -39.84
N GLU A 146 -37.30 20.93 -40.66
CA GLU A 146 -37.12 21.23 -42.09
C GLU A 146 -38.33 20.86 -42.97
N SER A 147 -39.34 20.16 -42.44
CA SER A 147 -40.51 19.71 -43.20
C SER A 147 -41.69 20.71 -43.20
N THR A 148 -41.49 21.94 -42.70
CA THR A 148 -42.54 22.95 -42.52
C THR A 148 -42.28 24.30 -43.18
N LEU A 149 -41.37 24.36 -44.17
CA LEU A 149 -41.15 25.51 -45.05
C LEU A 149 -41.33 25.10 -46.51
#